data_AF-A0A1H5U046-F1
#
_entry.id   AF-A0A1H5U046-F1
#
_cell.length_a   1.000
_cell.length_b   1.000
_cell.length_c   1.000
_cell.angle_alpha   90.00
_cell.angle_beta   90.00
_cell.angle_gamma   90.00
#
_symmetry.space_group_name_H-M   'P 1'
#
loop_
_entity.id
_entity.type
_entity.pdbx_description
1 polymer ?
#
loop_
_entity_poly.entity_id
_entity_poly.type
_entity_poly.pdbx_seq_one_letter_code
_entity_poly.pdbx_strand_id
1 'polypeptide(L)'
;MNEIDILKKIASNLTERKSTAALSNYEVLCNNIAFSHDLFEKGIVYLEFIIDHLKSIFNDRLSLKGDFRENECLHPFISVIPSLLLNDLEVIKKLSAYTPPDNRHGITIDNVSLLHRGFMNYNNLATATRQLIDSLVTDSYQLQLLDPKEFNYHVLLSLNSFEKYATKSIRQGLFNQEIEDALLEFRKLNFKDWKNSSITKCQHITFSNKVDHLFTNLNLVASEDIKFKNEINNLFKFSSEFTHIGYISTFFTSQAGSQVVFGSEKSPYLPSTENFSELKYQILETCINFIHKVYLPSLSSCVSKIFSSSQELVIEKHISNLVSLLKEGIKTRNNSYYFFVCSSLIGSQRIIDLPCLCGHLNKWRPPHSNSDLFCTGCGSSYNILAIEGDPGYIITGNGPVKVIGSEAPDFQDLPKEKQQEMLIKVAEFNANGSGN
;
A
#
# COMPACT_ATOMS: atom_id res chain seq x y z
N MET A 1 35.92 18.61 -4.75
CA MET A 1 35.42 17.37 -5.39
C MET A 1 34.90 17.76 -6.75
N ASN A 2 35.59 17.36 -7.82
CA ASN A 2 35.20 17.69 -9.18
C ASN A 2 34.32 16.59 -9.80
N GLU A 3 33.85 16.80 -11.02
CA GLU A 3 33.00 15.88 -11.77
C GLU A 3 33.61 14.48 -11.92
N ILE A 4 34.95 14.39 -12.07
CA ILE A 4 35.67 13.12 -12.18
C ILE A 4 35.75 12.41 -10.82
N ASP A 5 35.94 13.15 -9.72
CA ASP A 5 35.92 12.59 -8.37
C ASP A 5 34.55 11.99 -8.05
N ILE A 6 33.46 12.67 -8.47
CA ILE A 6 32.09 12.18 -8.32
C ILE A 6 31.91 10.89 -9.12
N LEU A 7 32.31 10.86 -10.40
CA LEU A 7 32.20 9.68 -11.25
C LEU A 7 32.99 8.49 -10.70
N LYS A 8 34.22 8.70 -10.23
CA LYS A 8 35.04 7.65 -9.59
C LYS A 8 34.36 7.07 -8.35
N LYS A 9 33.77 7.93 -7.51
CA LYS A 9 33.01 7.48 -6.34
C LYS A 9 31.79 6.65 -6.76
N ILE A 10 31.00 7.12 -7.73
CA ILE A 10 29.83 6.40 -8.26
C ILE A 10 30.24 5.04 -8.82
N ALA A 11 31.19 5.02 -9.76
CA ALA A 11 31.67 3.79 -10.38
C ALA A 11 32.08 2.76 -9.33
N SER A 12 32.92 3.17 -8.37
CA SER A 12 33.41 2.26 -7.33
C SER A 12 32.33 1.71 -6.39
N ASN A 13 31.20 2.39 -6.21
CA ASN A 13 30.09 1.91 -5.35
C ASN A 13 29.05 1.12 -6.14
N LEU A 14 28.91 1.36 -7.44
CA LEU A 14 28.02 0.59 -8.32
C LEU A 14 28.65 -0.71 -8.82
N THR A 15 29.98 -0.83 -8.80
CA THR A 15 30.68 -2.05 -9.22
C THR A 15 31.18 -2.92 -8.07
N GLU A 16 31.30 -2.37 -6.85
CA GLU A 16 31.81 -3.10 -5.68
C GLU A 16 30.85 -2.93 -4.49
N ARG A 17 30.36 -4.04 -3.92
CA ARG A 17 29.51 -4.02 -2.71
C ARG A 17 30.41 -3.90 -1.48
N LYS A 18 30.82 -2.67 -1.16
CA LYS A 18 31.82 -2.37 -0.10
C LYS A 18 31.33 -2.56 1.34
N SER A 19 30.01 -2.58 1.54
CA SER A 19 29.39 -2.71 2.86
C SER A 19 28.07 -3.47 2.75
N THR A 20 27.89 -4.49 3.57
CA THR A 20 26.60 -5.17 3.77
C THR A 20 26.23 -5.07 5.24
N ALA A 21 25.14 -4.38 5.53
CA ALA A 21 24.48 -4.44 6.83
C ALA A 21 23.28 -5.39 6.70
N ALA A 22 23.04 -6.18 7.74
CA ALA A 22 21.82 -6.97 7.88
C ALA A 22 20.85 -6.25 8.80
N LEU A 23 19.55 -6.50 8.67
CA LEU A 23 18.60 -6.14 9.72
C LEU A 23 18.86 -6.98 10.95
N SER A 24 18.48 -6.43 12.09
CA SER A 24 18.50 -7.14 13.37
C SER A 24 17.56 -8.36 13.37
N ASN A 25 16.48 -8.35 12.57
CA ASN A 25 15.53 -9.47 12.51
C ASN A 25 14.85 -9.63 11.15
N TYR A 26 15.44 -10.47 10.29
CA TYR A 26 14.87 -10.81 8.97
C TYR A 26 13.59 -11.66 9.05
N GLU A 27 13.38 -12.42 10.12
CA GLU A 27 12.17 -13.21 10.29
C GLU A 27 10.93 -12.34 10.47
N VAL A 28 11.04 -11.30 11.28
CA VAL A 28 10.00 -10.27 11.44
C VAL A 28 9.63 -9.67 10.09
N LEU A 29 10.62 -9.34 9.25
CA LEU A 29 10.38 -8.83 7.91
C LEU A 29 9.59 -9.83 7.05
N CYS A 30 9.98 -11.11 7.04
CA CYS A 30 9.23 -12.16 6.33
C CYS A 30 7.79 -12.26 6.82
N ASN A 31 7.55 -12.21 8.13
CA ASN A 31 6.21 -12.28 8.73
C ASN A 31 5.36 -11.06 8.36
N ASN A 32 5.97 -9.87 8.33
CA ASN A 32 5.32 -8.64 7.90
C ASN A 32 4.95 -8.68 6.41
N ILE A 33 5.85 -9.16 5.54
CA ILE A 33 5.55 -9.34 4.11
C ILE A 33 4.42 -10.35 3.94
N ALA A 34 4.47 -11.51 4.59
CA ALA A 34 3.46 -12.54 4.47
C ALA A 34 2.07 -11.98 4.80
N PHE A 35 1.96 -11.25 5.91
CA PHE A 35 0.69 -10.64 6.30
C PHE A 35 0.23 -9.54 5.36
N SER A 36 1.11 -8.61 4.98
CA SER A 36 0.74 -7.53 4.07
C SER A 36 0.33 -8.10 2.70
N HIS A 37 0.97 -9.18 2.25
CA HIS A 37 0.63 -9.87 1.01
C HIS A 37 -0.74 -10.55 1.12
N ASP A 38 -1.00 -11.28 2.20
CA ASP A 38 -2.32 -11.88 2.46
C ASP A 38 -3.43 -10.83 2.57
N LEU A 39 -3.14 -9.68 3.18
CA LEU A 39 -4.05 -8.54 3.27
C LEU A 39 -4.33 -7.95 1.88
N PHE A 40 -3.29 -7.82 1.05
CA PHE A 40 -3.38 -7.33 -0.32
C PHE A 40 -4.21 -8.28 -1.19
N GLU A 41 -3.98 -9.59 -1.13
CA GLU A 41 -4.75 -10.62 -1.81
C GLU A 41 -6.23 -10.61 -1.39
N LYS A 42 -6.51 -10.53 -0.09
CA LYS A 42 -7.90 -10.35 0.40
C LYS A 42 -8.53 -9.08 -0.15
N GLY A 43 -7.75 -8.00 -0.24
CA GLY A 43 -8.17 -6.74 -0.85
C GLY A 43 -8.50 -6.88 -2.33
N ILE A 44 -7.69 -7.61 -3.09
CA ILE A 44 -7.92 -7.92 -4.52
C ILE A 44 -9.23 -8.67 -4.70
N VAL A 45 -9.46 -9.74 -3.95
CA VAL A 45 -10.70 -10.55 -4.01
C VAL A 45 -11.91 -9.68 -3.69
N TYR A 46 -11.82 -8.82 -2.69
CA TYR A 46 -12.94 -7.95 -2.33
C TYR A 46 -13.16 -6.83 -3.37
N LEU A 47 -12.10 -6.28 -3.95
CA LEU A 47 -12.20 -5.31 -5.05
C LEU A 47 -12.85 -5.94 -6.29
N GLU A 48 -12.49 -7.18 -6.63
CA GLU A 48 -13.11 -7.94 -7.71
C GLU A 48 -14.63 -8.09 -7.50
N PHE A 49 -15.04 -8.43 -6.28
CA PHE A 49 -16.46 -8.45 -5.90
C PHE A 49 -17.14 -7.10 -6.09
N ILE A 50 -16.50 -5.99 -5.69
CA ILE A 50 -17.05 -4.63 -5.87
C ILE A 50 -17.21 -4.31 -7.36
N ILE A 51 -16.20 -4.63 -8.18
CA ILE A 51 -16.20 -4.38 -9.62
C ILE A 51 -17.32 -5.17 -10.32
N ASP A 52 -17.51 -6.42 -9.95
CA ASP A 52 -18.57 -7.26 -10.53
C ASP A 52 -19.96 -6.79 -10.10
N HIS A 53 -20.13 -6.35 -8.86
CA HIS A 53 -21.37 -5.72 -8.42
C HIS A 53 -21.63 -4.42 -9.19
N LEU A 54 -20.62 -3.56 -9.35
CA LEU A 54 -20.71 -2.33 -10.14
C LEU A 54 -21.17 -2.60 -11.57
N LYS A 55 -20.56 -3.58 -12.27
CA LYS A 55 -20.98 -3.99 -13.62
C LYS A 55 -22.46 -4.36 -13.70
N SER A 56 -22.96 -5.07 -12.69
CA SER A 56 -24.37 -5.46 -12.66
C SER A 56 -25.30 -4.24 -12.56
N ILE A 57 -24.92 -3.24 -11.75
CA ILE A 57 -25.71 -2.02 -11.54
C ILE A 57 -25.60 -1.07 -12.75
N PHE A 58 -24.45 -0.99 -13.41
CA PHE A 58 -24.27 -0.19 -14.62
C PHE A 58 -25.25 -0.57 -15.75
N ASN A 59 -25.75 -1.81 -15.76
CA ASN A 59 -26.76 -2.28 -16.71
C ASN A 59 -28.22 -1.93 -16.31
N ASP A 60 -28.46 -1.46 -15.08
CA ASP A 60 -29.78 -1.01 -14.61
C ASP A 60 -29.99 0.48 -14.88
N ARG A 61 -30.81 0.80 -15.89
CA ARG A 61 -31.10 2.17 -16.34
C ARG A 61 -31.72 3.06 -15.27
N LEU A 62 -32.47 2.50 -14.32
CA LEU A 62 -33.14 3.28 -13.27
C LEU A 62 -32.17 3.74 -12.19
N SER A 63 -31.01 3.10 -12.10
CA SER A 63 -29.98 3.39 -11.10
C SER A 63 -29.16 4.65 -11.43
N LEU A 64 -29.16 5.12 -12.67
CA LEU A 64 -28.27 6.18 -13.17
C LEU A 64 -28.84 7.59 -12.97
N LYS A 65 -27.97 8.52 -12.56
CA LYS A 65 -28.23 9.97 -12.55
C LYS A 65 -28.41 10.49 -13.98
N GLY A 66 -29.14 11.61 -14.10
CA GLY A 66 -29.62 12.18 -15.37
C GLY A 66 -28.58 12.18 -16.47
N ASP A 67 -27.47 12.89 -16.29
CA ASP A 67 -26.42 13.10 -17.30
C ASP A 67 -25.73 11.81 -17.79
N PHE A 68 -25.92 10.68 -17.10
CA PHE A 68 -25.32 9.38 -17.41
C PHE A 68 -26.31 8.39 -18.04
N ARG A 69 -27.58 8.80 -18.22
CA ARG A 69 -28.61 7.95 -18.84
C ARG A 69 -28.37 7.80 -20.35
N GLU A 70 -29.02 6.79 -20.94
CA GLU A 70 -28.94 6.53 -22.37
C GLU A 70 -29.32 7.78 -23.18
N ASN A 71 -28.52 8.09 -24.21
CA ASN A 71 -28.58 9.30 -25.06
C ASN A 71 -28.03 10.60 -24.45
N GLU A 72 -27.55 10.59 -23.21
CA GLU A 72 -26.88 11.75 -22.62
C GLU A 72 -25.37 11.75 -22.88
N CYS A 73 -24.77 12.94 -22.84
CA CYS A 73 -23.36 13.15 -23.21
C CYS A 73 -22.36 12.36 -22.37
N LEU A 74 -22.68 12.05 -21.10
CA LEU A 74 -21.77 11.31 -20.20
C LEU A 74 -22.07 9.80 -20.16
N HIS A 75 -23.08 9.33 -20.88
CA HIS A 75 -23.39 7.90 -20.97
C HIS A 75 -22.21 7.00 -21.38
N PRO A 76 -21.29 7.41 -22.28
CA PRO A 76 -20.15 6.57 -22.66
C PRO A 76 -19.28 6.12 -21.47
N PHE A 77 -19.22 6.89 -20.38
CA PHE A 77 -18.49 6.48 -19.18
C PHE A 77 -19.00 5.18 -18.56
N ILE A 78 -20.30 4.88 -18.70
CA ILE A 78 -20.93 3.65 -18.20
C ILE A 78 -20.32 2.41 -18.85
N SER A 79 -19.91 2.51 -20.12
CA SER A 79 -19.28 1.40 -20.84
C SER A 79 -17.77 1.31 -20.56
N VAL A 80 -17.11 2.44 -20.34
CA VAL A 80 -15.65 2.49 -20.24
C VAL A 80 -15.16 2.21 -18.82
N ILE A 81 -15.81 2.75 -17.79
CA ILE A 81 -15.38 2.62 -16.39
C ILE A 81 -15.23 1.15 -15.97
N PRO A 82 -16.19 0.24 -16.23
CA PRO A 82 -16.00 -1.17 -15.84
C PRO A 82 -14.78 -1.82 -16.46
N SER A 83 -14.46 -1.47 -17.71
CA SER A 83 -13.27 -1.97 -18.41
C SER A 83 -11.99 -1.38 -17.82
N LEU A 84 -12.02 -0.11 -17.41
CA LEU A 84 -10.92 0.56 -16.72
C LEU A 84 -10.62 -0.12 -15.38
N LEU A 85 -11.64 -0.36 -14.56
CA LEU A 85 -11.51 -1.01 -13.26
C LEU A 85 -11.01 -2.46 -13.37
N LEU A 86 -11.43 -3.18 -14.42
CA LEU A 86 -10.90 -4.51 -14.71
C LEU A 86 -9.40 -4.47 -15.06
N ASN A 87 -8.97 -3.49 -15.85
CA ASN A 87 -7.57 -3.31 -16.16
C ASN A 87 -6.75 -2.95 -14.91
N ASP A 88 -7.27 -2.06 -14.05
CA ASP A 88 -6.66 -1.75 -12.75
C ASP A 88 -6.48 -3.01 -11.90
N LEU A 89 -7.51 -3.86 -11.80
CA LEU A 89 -7.46 -5.11 -11.05
C LEU A 89 -6.35 -6.03 -11.55
N GLU A 90 -6.17 -6.17 -12.86
CA GLU A 90 -5.08 -6.98 -13.44
C GLU A 90 -3.70 -6.38 -13.17
N VAL A 91 -3.58 -5.04 -13.15
CA VAL A 91 -2.34 -4.36 -12.76
C VAL A 91 -2.03 -4.59 -11.28
N ILE A 92 -3.03 -4.58 -10.40
CA ILE A 92 -2.89 -4.88 -8.98
C ILE A 92 -2.47 -6.35 -8.78
N LYS A 93 -3.13 -7.31 -9.43
CA LYS A 93 -2.78 -8.74 -9.42
C LYS A 93 -1.34 -8.97 -9.89
N LYS A 94 -0.88 -8.24 -10.92
CA LYS A 94 0.51 -8.29 -11.39
C LYS A 94 1.50 -7.91 -10.31
N LEU A 95 1.26 -6.84 -9.53
CA LEU A 95 2.14 -6.51 -8.40
C LEU A 95 2.12 -7.63 -7.36
N SER A 96 0.95 -8.19 -7.06
CA SER A 96 0.80 -9.25 -6.06
C SER A 96 1.68 -10.47 -6.37
N ALA A 97 1.76 -10.88 -7.64
CA ALA A 97 2.61 -11.98 -8.08
C ALA A 97 4.11 -11.80 -7.76
N TYR A 98 4.57 -10.57 -7.52
CA TYR A 98 5.96 -10.24 -7.16
C TYR A 98 6.17 -9.89 -5.68
N THR A 99 5.10 -9.86 -4.88
CA THR A 99 5.18 -9.53 -3.45
C THR A 99 5.01 -10.69 -2.44
N PRO A 100 4.97 -12.00 -2.79
CA PRO A 100 4.85 -13.04 -1.78
C PRO A 100 6.07 -13.08 -0.84
N PRO A 101 5.91 -13.59 0.39
CA PRO A 101 7.03 -13.77 1.31
C PRO A 101 8.07 -14.75 0.74
N ASP A 102 9.33 -14.61 1.14
CA ASP A 102 10.36 -15.55 0.72
C ASP A 102 10.09 -16.93 1.35
N ASN A 103 10.03 -17.98 0.52
CA ASN A 103 9.95 -19.35 1.01
C ASN A 103 11.35 -19.84 1.39
N ARG A 104 11.55 -20.07 2.70
CA ARG A 104 12.82 -20.56 3.26
C ARG A 104 12.76 -22.00 3.76
N HIS A 105 11.66 -22.70 3.50
CA HIS A 105 11.51 -24.09 3.91
C HIS A 105 12.54 -24.98 3.20
N GLY A 106 13.31 -25.76 3.96
CA GLY A 106 14.35 -26.64 3.42
C GLY A 106 15.61 -25.92 2.91
N ILE A 107 15.75 -24.61 3.17
CA ILE A 107 16.98 -23.89 2.85
C ILE A 107 18.05 -24.19 3.89
N THR A 108 19.23 -24.60 3.41
CA THR A 108 20.43 -24.97 4.15
C THR A 108 21.62 -24.15 3.62
N ILE A 109 22.79 -24.29 4.24
CA ILE A 109 24.01 -23.60 3.79
C ILE A 109 24.35 -24.01 2.34
N ASP A 110 24.13 -25.27 1.97
CA ASP A 110 24.52 -25.81 0.67
C ASP A 110 23.65 -25.29 -0.50
N ASN A 111 22.41 -24.87 -0.23
CA ASN A 111 21.45 -24.43 -1.24
C ASN A 111 20.93 -22.99 -1.06
N VAL A 112 21.51 -22.22 -0.14
CA VAL A 112 21.11 -20.82 0.15
C VAL A 112 21.20 -19.89 -1.07
N SER A 113 22.03 -20.24 -2.06
CA SER A 113 22.14 -19.53 -3.34
C SER A 113 20.82 -19.48 -4.12
N LEU A 114 19.89 -20.41 -3.89
CA LEU A 114 18.54 -20.39 -4.49
C LEU A 114 17.71 -19.17 -4.04
N LEU A 115 18.06 -18.55 -2.92
CA LEU A 115 17.39 -17.33 -2.42
C LEU A 115 17.94 -16.05 -3.07
N HIS A 116 18.97 -16.14 -3.91
CA HIS A 116 19.58 -14.97 -4.53
C HIS A 116 18.56 -14.10 -5.25
N ARG A 117 18.73 -12.78 -5.13
CA ARG A 117 17.93 -11.77 -5.81
C ARG A 117 18.85 -10.86 -6.62
N GLY A 118 18.68 -10.92 -7.94
CA GLY A 118 19.50 -10.17 -8.90
C GLY A 118 18.67 -9.15 -9.68
N PHE A 119 19.28 -8.59 -10.72
CA PHE A 119 18.67 -7.55 -11.56
C PHE A 119 17.23 -7.85 -11.99
N MET A 120 16.95 -9.06 -12.48
CA MET A 120 15.62 -9.42 -12.98
C MET A 120 14.54 -9.36 -11.88
N ASN A 121 14.88 -9.72 -10.64
CA ASN A 121 13.93 -9.64 -9.52
C ASN A 121 13.56 -8.19 -9.23
N TYR A 122 14.56 -7.31 -9.11
CA TYR A 122 14.34 -5.87 -8.87
C TYR A 122 13.62 -5.21 -10.05
N ASN A 123 13.99 -5.53 -11.28
CA ASN A 123 13.38 -4.96 -12.48
C ASN A 123 11.90 -5.34 -12.59
N ASN A 124 11.56 -6.61 -12.35
CA ASN A 124 10.18 -7.07 -12.42
C ASN A 124 9.32 -6.42 -11.34
N LEU A 125 9.82 -6.33 -10.11
CA LEU A 125 9.14 -5.63 -9.02
C LEU A 125 8.96 -4.14 -9.36
N ALA A 126 10.04 -3.43 -9.72
CA ALA A 126 9.99 -2.01 -10.06
C ALA A 126 9.05 -1.72 -11.24
N THR A 127 9.03 -2.57 -12.27
CA THR A 127 8.15 -2.41 -13.44
C THR A 127 6.69 -2.63 -13.05
N ALA A 128 6.39 -3.65 -12.24
CA ALA A 128 5.03 -3.90 -11.74
C ALA A 128 4.54 -2.73 -10.86
N THR A 129 5.41 -2.22 -9.98
CA THR A 129 5.14 -1.04 -9.15
C THR A 129 4.92 0.22 -9.98
N ARG A 130 5.77 0.46 -11.00
CA ARG A 130 5.65 1.61 -11.91
C ARG A 130 4.30 1.61 -12.61
N GLN A 131 3.90 0.45 -13.12
CA GLN A 131 2.63 0.26 -13.81
C GLN A 131 1.46 0.50 -12.87
N LEU A 132 1.47 -0.09 -11.66
CA LEU A 132 0.41 0.11 -10.67
C LEU A 132 0.22 1.58 -10.30
N ILE A 133 1.29 2.25 -9.90
CA ILE A 133 1.18 3.63 -9.44
C ILE A 133 0.78 4.57 -10.57
N ASP A 134 1.28 4.40 -11.80
CA ASP A 134 0.85 5.27 -12.92
C ASP A 134 -0.62 5.08 -13.29
N SER A 135 -1.02 3.81 -13.46
CA SER A 135 -2.36 3.44 -13.88
C SER A 135 -3.35 3.92 -12.85
N LEU A 136 -3.20 3.50 -11.58
CA LEU A 136 -4.19 3.83 -10.57
C LEU A 136 -4.21 5.33 -10.22
N VAL A 137 -3.11 6.08 -10.33
CA VAL A 137 -3.14 7.56 -10.16
C VAL A 137 -3.88 8.21 -11.32
N THR A 138 -3.59 7.81 -12.56
CA THR A 138 -4.28 8.35 -13.74
C THR A 138 -5.75 8.00 -13.71
N ASP A 139 -6.10 6.78 -13.35
CA ASP A 139 -7.47 6.31 -13.34
C ASP A 139 -8.24 6.88 -12.15
N SER A 140 -7.64 7.01 -10.96
CA SER A 140 -8.22 7.79 -9.86
C SER A 140 -8.53 9.23 -10.26
N TYR A 141 -7.62 9.87 -11.00
CA TYR A 141 -7.81 11.25 -11.49
C TYR A 141 -8.99 11.33 -12.47
N GLN A 142 -9.10 10.37 -13.40
CA GLN A 142 -10.22 10.31 -14.34
C GLN A 142 -11.56 10.00 -13.66
N LEU A 143 -11.57 9.06 -12.71
CA LEU A 143 -12.75 8.69 -11.91
C LEU A 143 -13.26 9.87 -11.08
N GLN A 144 -12.37 10.73 -10.59
CA GLN A 144 -12.78 11.95 -9.89
C GLN A 144 -13.30 13.04 -10.82
N LEU A 145 -12.83 13.15 -12.05
CA LEU A 145 -13.26 14.23 -12.93
C LEU A 145 -14.55 13.89 -13.67
N LEU A 146 -14.59 12.71 -14.32
CA LEU A 146 -15.64 12.33 -15.29
C LEU A 146 -15.86 13.41 -16.37
N ASP A 147 -14.78 14.08 -16.79
CA ASP A 147 -14.80 15.10 -17.83
C ASP A 147 -14.40 14.49 -19.19
N PRO A 148 -15.25 14.57 -20.22
CA PRO A 148 -14.95 13.97 -21.53
C PRO A 148 -13.67 14.49 -22.18
N LYS A 149 -13.30 15.77 -22.00
CA LYS A 149 -12.09 16.32 -22.64
C LYS A 149 -10.82 15.86 -21.96
N GLU A 150 -10.84 15.75 -20.62
CA GLU A 150 -9.76 15.15 -19.84
C GLU A 150 -9.60 13.67 -20.17
N PHE A 151 -10.70 12.95 -20.32
CA PHE A 151 -10.68 11.54 -20.70
C PHE A 151 -10.13 11.34 -22.14
N ASN A 152 -10.64 12.13 -23.10
CA ASN A 152 -10.19 12.12 -24.49
C ASN A 152 -8.69 12.37 -24.60
N TYR A 153 -8.11 13.27 -23.79
CA TYR A 153 -6.68 13.53 -23.81
C TYR A 153 -5.87 12.25 -23.58
N HIS A 154 -6.22 11.45 -22.57
CA HIS A 154 -5.50 10.22 -22.25
C HIS A 154 -5.76 9.11 -23.27
N VAL A 155 -7.02 8.92 -23.68
CA VAL A 155 -7.40 7.86 -24.63
C VAL A 155 -6.80 8.12 -26.01
N LEU A 156 -6.96 9.32 -26.56
CA LEU A 156 -6.45 9.64 -27.91
C LEU A 156 -4.93 9.65 -27.95
N LEU A 157 -4.26 10.10 -26.88
CA LEU A 157 -2.80 10.00 -26.78
C LEU A 157 -2.35 8.53 -26.77
N SER A 158 -3.03 7.68 -26.01
CA SER A 158 -2.75 6.25 -25.94
C SER A 158 -2.98 5.56 -27.30
N LEU A 159 -4.16 5.76 -27.91
CA LEU A 159 -4.51 5.20 -29.21
C LEU A 159 -3.54 5.65 -30.32
N ASN A 160 -3.22 6.95 -30.39
CA ASN A 160 -2.27 7.49 -31.36
C ASN A 160 -0.84 6.94 -31.18
N SER A 161 -0.45 6.59 -29.96
CA SER A 161 0.83 5.91 -29.70
C SER A 161 0.76 4.44 -30.10
N PHE A 162 -0.29 3.74 -29.68
CA PHE A 162 -0.48 2.31 -29.89
C PHE A 162 -0.61 1.96 -31.37
N GLU A 163 -1.34 2.76 -32.14
CA GLU A 163 -1.52 2.60 -33.59
C GLU A 163 -0.20 2.43 -34.36
N LYS A 164 0.85 3.15 -33.93
CA LYS A 164 2.18 3.13 -34.58
C LYS A 164 2.87 1.78 -34.48
N TYR A 165 2.52 0.99 -33.47
CA TYR A 165 3.06 -0.35 -33.21
C TYR A 165 2.01 -1.45 -33.35
N ALA A 166 0.74 -1.11 -33.62
CA ALA A 166 -0.34 -2.07 -33.74
C ALA A 166 -0.06 -3.06 -34.88
N THR A 167 -0.20 -4.35 -34.60
CA THR A 167 -0.06 -5.40 -35.63
C THR A 167 -1.20 -5.28 -36.65
N LYS A 168 -1.02 -5.83 -37.85
CA LYS A 168 -2.04 -5.75 -38.92
C LYS A 168 -3.43 -6.23 -38.47
N SER A 169 -3.49 -7.33 -37.71
CA SER A 169 -4.74 -7.89 -37.21
C SER A 169 -5.44 -6.98 -36.21
N ILE A 170 -4.69 -6.38 -35.27
CA ILE A 170 -5.24 -5.43 -34.31
C ILE A 170 -5.70 -4.16 -35.04
N ARG A 171 -4.93 -3.71 -36.03
CA ARG A 171 -5.27 -2.53 -36.81
C ARG A 171 -6.63 -2.67 -37.51
N GLN A 172 -6.87 -3.81 -38.14
CA GLN A 172 -8.16 -4.09 -38.80
C GLN A 172 -9.34 -4.18 -37.83
N GLY A 173 -9.12 -4.67 -36.60
CA GLY A 173 -10.20 -4.83 -35.61
C GLY A 173 -10.52 -3.57 -34.81
N LEU A 174 -9.50 -2.79 -34.41
CA LEU A 174 -9.64 -1.65 -33.50
C LEU A 174 -9.71 -0.30 -34.23
N PHE A 175 -8.92 -0.11 -35.28
CA PHE A 175 -8.82 1.16 -36.01
C PHE A 175 -9.77 1.17 -37.20
N ASN A 176 -11.06 1.07 -36.89
CA ASN A 176 -12.15 1.25 -37.86
C ASN A 176 -12.29 2.75 -38.23
N GLN A 177 -13.21 3.06 -39.15
CA GLN A 177 -13.37 4.42 -39.65
C GLN A 177 -13.68 5.44 -38.55
N GLU A 178 -14.49 5.08 -37.56
CA GLU A 178 -14.88 5.99 -36.46
C GLU A 178 -13.68 6.38 -35.59
N ILE A 179 -12.82 5.41 -35.24
CA ILE A 179 -11.61 5.65 -34.47
C ILE A 179 -10.58 6.44 -35.30
N GLU A 180 -10.42 6.12 -36.58
CA GLU A 180 -9.52 6.87 -37.45
C GLU A 180 -9.98 8.31 -37.67
N ASP A 181 -11.28 8.57 -37.80
CA ASP A 181 -11.82 9.93 -37.89
C ASP A 181 -11.52 10.73 -36.61
N ALA A 182 -11.73 10.13 -35.43
CA ALA A 182 -11.38 10.74 -34.15
C ALA A 182 -9.87 11.03 -34.02
N LEU A 183 -9.03 10.09 -34.46
CA LEU A 183 -7.57 10.28 -34.47
C LEU A 183 -7.13 11.31 -35.50
N LEU A 184 -7.79 11.41 -36.65
CA LEU A 184 -7.51 12.44 -37.65
C LEU A 184 -7.81 13.84 -37.08
N GLU A 185 -8.93 14.03 -36.39
CA GLU A 185 -9.21 15.29 -35.69
C GLU A 185 -8.16 15.58 -34.60
N PHE A 186 -7.75 14.57 -33.83
CA PHE A 186 -6.69 14.73 -32.83
C PHE A 186 -5.33 15.10 -33.45
N ARG A 187 -4.95 14.48 -34.56
CA ARG A 187 -3.66 14.72 -35.26
C ARG A 187 -3.59 16.10 -35.92
N LYS A 188 -4.72 16.78 -36.17
CA LYS A 188 -4.74 18.19 -36.61
C LYS A 188 -4.22 19.15 -35.53
N LEU A 189 -4.27 18.75 -34.27
CA LEU A 189 -3.77 19.54 -33.15
C LEU A 189 -2.24 19.42 -33.05
N ASN A 190 -1.56 20.54 -32.83
CA ASN A 190 -0.13 20.50 -32.50
C ASN A 190 0.07 19.97 -31.09
N PHE A 191 1.24 19.40 -30.80
CA PHE A 191 1.60 18.89 -29.46
C PHE A 191 1.32 19.89 -28.32
N LYS A 192 1.58 21.18 -28.54
CA LYS A 192 1.33 22.26 -27.58
C LYS A 192 -0.16 22.49 -27.28
N ASP A 193 -1.04 22.14 -28.23
CA ASP A 193 -2.49 22.37 -28.20
C ASP A 193 -3.24 21.13 -27.66
N TRP A 194 -2.58 19.97 -27.54
CA TRP A 194 -3.18 18.74 -27.02
C TRP A 194 -3.76 18.91 -25.61
N LYS A 195 -3.12 19.74 -24.76
CA LYS A 195 -3.55 20.01 -23.39
C LYS A 195 -4.74 20.97 -23.28
N ASN A 196 -5.10 21.67 -24.35
CA ASN A 196 -6.20 22.63 -24.34
C ASN A 196 -6.75 22.84 -25.76
N SER A 197 -7.82 22.13 -26.09
CA SER A 197 -8.46 22.20 -27.41
C SER A 197 -9.99 22.07 -27.30
N SER A 198 -10.66 22.06 -28.46
CA SER A 198 -12.09 21.79 -28.54
C SER A 198 -12.45 20.37 -28.09
N ILE A 199 -11.55 19.39 -28.26
CA ILE A 199 -11.82 17.96 -28.04
C ILE A 199 -11.03 17.32 -26.88
N THR A 200 -9.94 17.96 -26.43
CA THR A 200 -9.07 17.48 -25.35
C THR A 200 -8.72 18.59 -24.37
N LYS A 201 -8.47 18.23 -23.12
CA LYS A 201 -7.97 19.12 -22.08
C LYS A 201 -7.11 18.32 -21.10
N CYS A 202 -6.05 18.91 -20.57
CA CYS A 202 -5.31 18.31 -19.45
C CYS A 202 -4.79 19.40 -18.54
N GLN A 203 -5.52 19.68 -17.44
CA GLN A 203 -5.09 20.66 -16.45
C GLN A 203 -3.87 20.21 -15.65
N HIS A 204 -3.78 18.90 -15.38
CA HIS A 204 -2.74 18.30 -14.54
C HIS A 204 -1.87 17.36 -15.36
N ILE A 205 -0.87 17.94 -16.04
CA ILE A 205 -0.06 17.24 -17.07
C ILE A 205 0.86 16.20 -16.45
N THR A 206 1.53 16.54 -15.35
CA THR A 206 2.53 15.65 -14.73
C THR A 206 1.88 14.70 -13.73
N PHE A 207 2.53 13.56 -13.50
CA PHE A 207 2.15 12.63 -12.44
C PHE A 207 2.00 13.35 -11.09
N SER A 208 2.97 14.18 -10.71
CA SER A 208 2.92 14.95 -9.46
C SER A 208 1.74 15.91 -9.40
N ASN A 209 1.37 16.57 -10.51
CA ASN A 209 0.20 17.45 -10.52
C ASN A 209 -1.11 16.68 -10.32
N LYS A 210 -1.23 15.46 -10.89
CA LYS A 210 -2.39 14.60 -10.65
C LYS A 210 -2.46 14.15 -9.19
N VAL A 211 -1.33 13.76 -8.60
CA VAL A 211 -1.24 13.42 -7.18
C VAL A 211 -1.64 14.60 -6.31
N ASP A 212 -1.15 15.81 -6.59
CA ASP A 212 -1.55 17.01 -5.84
C ASP A 212 -3.07 17.25 -5.94
N HIS A 213 -3.64 17.15 -7.14
CA HIS A 213 -5.07 17.30 -7.36
C HIS A 213 -5.89 16.28 -6.57
N LEU A 214 -5.50 15.00 -6.61
CA LEU A 214 -6.17 13.92 -5.89
C LEU A 214 -6.14 14.16 -4.38
N PHE A 215 -4.99 14.54 -3.82
CA PHE A 215 -4.86 14.81 -2.39
C PHE A 215 -5.70 16.01 -1.95
N THR A 216 -5.74 17.07 -2.75
CA THR A 216 -6.62 18.22 -2.48
C THR A 216 -8.09 17.85 -2.51
N ASN A 217 -8.55 17.14 -3.56
CA ASN A 217 -9.96 16.79 -3.71
C ASN A 217 -10.44 15.77 -2.66
N LEU A 218 -9.58 14.86 -2.22
CA LEU A 218 -9.89 13.89 -1.17
C LEU A 218 -9.69 14.46 0.24
N ASN A 219 -9.37 15.76 0.37
CA ASN A 219 -9.13 16.43 1.63
C ASN A 219 -8.02 15.78 2.49
N LEU A 220 -6.98 15.24 1.83
CA LEU A 220 -5.82 14.61 2.46
C LEU A 220 -4.75 15.67 2.77
N VAL A 221 -5.03 16.49 3.78
CA VAL A 221 -4.24 17.69 4.13
C VAL A 221 -3.43 17.55 5.42
N ALA A 222 -3.55 16.42 6.14
CA ALA A 222 -2.81 16.20 7.38
C ALA A 222 -1.30 16.06 7.12
N SER A 223 -0.47 16.27 8.15
CA SER A 223 0.99 16.18 8.03
C SER A 223 1.46 14.79 7.59
N GLU A 224 0.78 13.73 8.04
CA GLU A 224 0.97 12.35 7.60
C GLU A 224 0.59 12.13 6.13
N ASP A 225 -0.43 12.81 5.64
CA ASP A 225 -0.83 12.73 4.23
C ASP A 225 0.18 13.45 3.33
N ILE A 226 0.74 14.58 3.77
CA ILE A 226 1.81 15.26 3.02
C ILE A 226 3.05 14.36 2.90
N LYS A 227 3.42 13.65 3.98
CA LYS A 227 4.51 12.66 3.94
C LYS A 227 4.19 11.55 2.94
N PHE A 228 2.98 10.98 3.02
CA PHE A 228 2.55 9.93 2.11
C PHE A 228 2.49 10.40 0.64
N LYS A 229 2.08 11.64 0.38
CA LYS A 229 2.12 12.25 -0.95
C LYS A 229 3.53 12.27 -1.54
N ASN A 230 4.51 12.63 -0.72
CA ASN A 230 5.92 12.63 -1.13
C ASN A 230 6.42 11.20 -1.37
N GLU A 231 5.99 10.24 -0.57
CA GLU A 231 6.29 8.82 -0.74
C GLU A 231 5.80 8.29 -2.09
N ILE A 232 4.57 8.60 -2.51
CA ILE A 232 4.02 8.21 -3.82
C ILE A 232 4.84 8.82 -4.97
N ASN A 233 5.20 10.10 -4.86
CA ASN A 233 6.06 10.76 -5.85
C ASN A 233 7.46 10.14 -5.91
N ASN A 234 8.03 9.78 -4.76
CA ASN A 234 9.32 9.12 -4.68
C ASN A 234 9.26 7.70 -5.26
N LEU A 235 8.18 6.96 -5.02
CA LEU A 235 7.97 5.61 -5.55
C LEU A 235 7.85 5.62 -7.10
N PHE A 236 7.11 6.59 -7.65
CA PHE A 236 7.04 6.82 -9.09
C PHE A 236 8.41 7.13 -9.69
N LYS A 237 9.16 8.07 -9.08
CA LYS A 237 10.51 8.44 -9.54
C LYS A 237 11.47 7.26 -9.44
N PHE A 238 11.53 6.59 -8.29
CA PHE A 238 12.38 5.42 -8.05
C PHE A 238 12.15 4.35 -9.12
N SER A 239 10.89 3.94 -9.31
CA SER A 239 10.56 2.88 -10.25
C SER A 239 10.86 3.29 -11.70
N SER A 240 10.61 4.56 -12.06
CA SER A 240 10.93 5.13 -13.38
C SER A 240 12.44 5.16 -13.65
N GLU A 241 13.23 5.66 -12.71
CA GLU A 241 14.70 5.74 -12.84
C GLU A 241 15.33 4.36 -12.91
N PHE A 242 14.81 3.40 -12.13
CA PHE A 242 15.27 2.01 -12.16
C PHE A 242 15.03 1.36 -13.53
N THR A 243 13.87 1.60 -14.15
CA THR A 243 13.51 0.99 -15.44
C THR A 243 14.09 1.71 -16.66
N HIS A 244 14.27 3.04 -16.62
CA HIS A 244 14.65 3.82 -17.80
C HIS A 244 16.13 4.18 -17.86
N ILE A 245 16.74 4.54 -16.72
CA ILE A 245 18.10 5.07 -16.69
C ILE A 245 19.09 4.02 -16.17
N GLY A 246 18.66 3.15 -15.25
CA GLY A 246 19.37 1.91 -14.93
C GLY A 246 20.76 2.06 -14.30
N TYR A 247 21.23 3.25 -13.91
CA TYR A 247 22.53 3.38 -13.26
C TYR A 247 22.61 2.57 -11.98
N ILE A 248 21.58 2.63 -11.13
CA ILE A 248 21.48 1.77 -9.95
C ILE A 248 21.28 0.30 -10.33
N SER A 249 20.64 0.02 -11.48
CA SER A 249 20.48 -1.37 -11.94
C SER A 249 21.81 -2.02 -12.30
N THR A 250 22.83 -1.23 -12.69
CA THR A 250 24.21 -1.74 -12.91
C THR A 250 24.82 -2.40 -11.67
N PHE A 251 24.45 -1.95 -10.47
CA PHE A 251 24.85 -2.57 -9.21
C PHE A 251 24.30 -3.99 -9.03
N PHE A 252 23.14 -4.28 -9.62
CA PHE A 252 22.51 -5.59 -9.55
C PHE A 252 22.91 -6.50 -10.73
N THR A 253 23.35 -5.94 -11.86
CA THR A 253 23.86 -6.72 -13.00
C THR A 253 25.34 -7.08 -12.89
N SER A 254 26.12 -6.31 -12.13
CA SER A 254 27.57 -6.52 -11.96
C SER A 254 27.92 -7.69 -11.02
N GLN A 255 26.93 -8.34 -10.40
CA GLN A 255 27.16 -9.36 -9.37
C GLN A 255 27.45 -10.76 -9.96
N ALA A 256 28.73 -11.14 -9.93
CA ALA A 256 29.19 -12.53 -10.08
C ALA A 256 29.91 -13.05 -8.81
N GLY A 257 29.69 -12.43 -7.65
CA GLY A 257 30.42 -12.72 -6.41
C GLY A 257 29.66 -13.56 -5.39
N SER A 258 30.39 -14.37 -4.61
CA SER A 258 29.90 -15.05 -3.41
C SER A 258 29.43 -14.03 -2.36
N GLN A 259 28.18 -14.17 -1.90
CA GLN A 259 27.63 -13.34 -0.82
C GLN A 259 27.94 -13.95 0.54
N VAL A 260 28.08 -13.09 1.57
CA VAL A 260 28.10 -13.56 2.96
C VAL A 260 26.76 -14.25 3.26
N VAL A 261 26.81 -15.40 3.91
CA VAL A 261 25.62 -16.14 4.36
C VAL A 261 25.32 -15.73 5.80
N PHE A 262 24.14 -15.19 6.04
CA PHE A 262 23.66 -14.90 7.39
C PHE A 262 22.91 -16.10 7.96
N GLY A 263 23.14 -16.38 9.24
CA GLY A 263 22.37 -17.37 10.00
C GLY A 263 21.15 -16.72 10.64
N SER A 264 20.04 -17.45 10.71
CA SER A 264 18.91 -17.14 11.60
C SER A 264 18.46 -18.42 12.28
N GLU A 265 17.64 -18.31 13.33
CA GLU A 265 17.10 -19.47 14.06
C GLU A 265 16.29 -20.43 13.16
N LYS A 266 15.72 -19.93 12.06
CA LYS A 266 14.93 -20.72 11.11
C LYS A 266 15.72 -21.29 9.95
N SER A 267 16.52 -20.46 9.27
CA SER A 267 17.27 -20.85 8.08
C SER A 267 18.36 -19.83 7.76
N PRO A 268 19.42 -20.21 7.03
CA PRO A 268 20.33 -19.22 6.45
C PRO A 268 19.63 -18.37 5.39
N TYR A 269 20.18 -17.18 5.11
CA TYR A 269 19.71 -16.25 4.09
C TYR A 269 20.86 -15.39 3.55
N LEU A 270 20.60 -14.65 2.46
CA LEU A 270 21.58 -13.77 1.82
C LEU A 270 21.22 -12.29 1.99
N PRO A 271 22.21 -11.37 2.04
CA PRO A 271 21.98 -9.94 2.03
C PRO A 271 21.23 -9.44 0.78
N SER A 272 21.35 -10.12 -0.38
CA SER A 272 20.50 -9.78 -1.54
C SER A 272 19.03 -10.10 -1.31
N THR A 273 18.74 -11.23 -0.65
CA THR A 273 17.37 -11.66 -0.33
C THR A 273 16.72 -10.68 0.66
N GLU A 274 17.44 -10.31 1.71
CA GLU A 274 16.99 -9.34 2.72
C GLU A 274 16.70 -7.96 2.10
N ASN A 275 17.67 -7.36 1.40
CA ASN A 275 17.50 -6.04 0.77
C ASN A 275 16.33 -6.02 -0.22
N PHE A 276 16.13 -7.11 -0.98
CA PHE A 276 14.99 -7.21 -1.90
C PHE A 276 13.67 -7.28 -1.13
N SER A 277 13.65 -8.01 -0.02
CA SER A 277 12.47 -8.12 0.84
C SER A 277 12.13 -6.83 1.58
N GLU A 278 13.12 -6.03 1.97
CA GLU A 278 12.88 -4.68 2.51
C GLU A 278 12.16 -3.79 1.50
N LEU A 279 12.70 -3.71 0.29
CA LEU A 279 12.09 -2.93 -0.79
C LEU A 279 10.68 -3.43 -1.11
N LYS A 280 10.51 -4.76 -1.21
CA LYS A 280 9.21 -5.40 -1.44
C LYS A 280 8.20 -5.03 -0.35
N TYR A 281 8.59 -5.07 0.92
CA TYR A 281 7.72 -4.69 2.03
C TYR A 281 7.31 -3.22 1.96
N GLN A 282 8.27 -2.31 1.74
CA GLN A 282 7.98 -0.88 1.60
C GLN A 282 7.00 -0.61 0.46
N ILE A 283 7.27 -1.16 -0.73
CA ILE A 283 6.39 -1.02 -1.90
C ILE A 283 4.98 -1.52 -1.60
N LEU A 284 4.88 -2.70 -0.97
CA LEU A 284 3.59 -3.31 -0.67
C LEU A 284 2.78 -2.46 0.31
N GLU A 285 3.41 -1.96 1.37
CA GLU A 285 2.79 -1.05 2.34
C GLU A 285 2.34 0.26 1.66
N THR A 286 3.20 0.89 0.85
CA THR A 286 2.86 2.09 0.09
C THR A 286 1.66 1.86 -0.85
N CYS A 287 1.63 0.72 -1.56
CA CYS A 287 0.55 0.38 -2.48
C CYS A 287 -0.78 0.10 -1.76
N ILE A 288 -0.76 -0.62 -0.63
CA ILE A 288 -1.96 -0.84 0.20
C ILE A 288 -2.49 0.50 0.74
N ASN A 289 -1.58 1.36 1.19
CA ASN A 289 -1.93 2.72 1.62
C ASN A 289 -2.55 3.54 0.49
N PHE A 290 -2.00 3.45 -0.72
CA PHE A 290 -2.50 4.18 -1.87
C PHE A 290 -3.92 3.71 -2.25
N ILE A 291 -4.15 2.40 -2.24
CA ILE A 291 -5.46 1.83 -2.58
C ILE A 291 -6.54 2.36 -1.63
N HIS A 292 -6.32 2.30 -0.32
CA HIS A 292 -7.37 2.68 0.63
C HIS A 292 -7.48 4.19 0.89
N LYS A 293 -6.39 4.96 0.72
CA LYS A 293 -6.42 6.42 0.90
C LYS A 293 -6.84 7.18 -0.34
N VAL A 294 -6.54 6.68 -1.54
CA VAL A 294 -6.71 7.44 -2.79
C VAL A 294 -7.61 6.73 -3.79
N TYR A 295 -7.29 5.50 -4.18
CA TYR A 295 -8.00 4.80 -5.26
C TYR A 295 -9.46 4.51 -4.89
N LEU A 296 -9.70 3.84 -3.77
CA LEU A 296 -11.05 3.48 -3.32
C LEU A 296 -11.93 4.71 -3.02
N PRO A 297 -11.43 5.77 -2.35
CA PRO A 297 -12.18 7.03 -2.23
C PRO A 297 -12.49 7.70 -3.58
N SER A 298 -11.58 7.63 -4.56
CA SER A 298 -11.83 8.16 -5.91
C SER A 298 -12.92 7.37 -6.63
N LEU A 299 -12.94 6.04 -6.47
CA LEU A 299 -14.03 5.19 -6.94
C LEU A 299 -15.35 5.54 -6.25
N SER A 300 -15.35 5.79 -4.94
CA SER A 300 -16.54 6.26 -4.21
C SER A 300 -17.07 7.58 -4.76
N SER A 301 -16.17 8.54 -5.06
CA SER A 301 -16.53 9.81 -5.70
C SER A 301 -17.13 9.61 -7.10
N CYS A 302 -16.61 8.64 -7.87
CA CYS A 302 -17.18 8.28 -9.16
C CYS A 302 -18.59 7.69 -9.01
N VAL A 303 -18.78 6.74 -8.09
CA VAL A 303 -20.07 6.11 -7.79
C VAL A 303 -21.11 7.15 -7.39
N SER A 304 -20.78 8.06 -6.48
CA SER A 304 -21.67 9.15 -6.07
C SER A 304 -22.00 10.15 -7.18
N LYS A 305 -21.17 10.27 -8.24
CA LYS A 305 -21.53 11.09 -9.41
C LYS A 305 -22.45 10.38 -10.39
N ILE A 306 -22.30 9.07 -10.54
CA ILE A 306 -23.00 8.29 -11.56
C ILE A 306 -24.36 7.77 -11.07
N PHE A 307 -24.43 7.26 -9.84
CA PHE A 307 -25.61 6.53 -9.37
C PHE A 307 -26.53 7.40 -8.50
N SER A 308 -27.81 7.02 -8.51
CA SER A 308 -28.84 7.48 -7.60
C SER A 308 -28.65 6.92 -6.18
N SER A 309 -29.23 7.60 -5.18
CA SER A 309 -28.91 7.43 -3.77
C SER A 309 -29.08 6.01 -3.20
N SER A 310 -30.01 5.20 -3.72
CA SER A 310 -30.22 3.84 -3.18
C SER A 310 -29.11 2.86 -3.55
N GLN A 311 -28.63 2.88 -4.80
CA GLN A 311 -27.57 2.00 -5.28
C GLN A 311 -26.18 2.51 -4.87
N GLU A 312 -26.02 3.83 -4.85
CA GLU A 312 -24.84 4.52 -4.32
C GLU A 312 -24.48 4.00 -2.93
N LEU A 313 -25.43 4.01 -1.98
CA LEU A 313 -25.22 3.58 -0.59
C LEU A 313 -24.73 2.11 -0.47
N VAL A 314 -25.18 1.22 -1.35
CA VAL A 314 -24.80 -0.19 -1.32
C VAL A 314 -23.32 -0.36 -1.70
N ILE A 315 -22.91 0.26 -2.80
CA ILE A 315 -21.52 0.19 -3.25
C ILE A 315 -20.59 0.95 -2.32
N GLU A 316 -20.98 2.13 -1.86
CA GLU A 316 -20.19 2.90 -0.89
C GLU A 316 -19.93 2.13 0.40
N LYS A 317 -20.90 1.35 0.88
CA LYS A 317 -20.72 0.46 2.03
C LYS A 317 -19.65 -0.61 1.75
N HIS A 318 -19.66 -1.22 0.57
CA HIS A 318 -18.62 -2.20 0.21
C HIS A 318 -17.23 -1.56 0.09
N ILE A 319 -17.15 -0.37 -0.53
CA ILE A 319 -15.90 0.40 -0.62
C ILE A 319 -15.39 0.75 0.78
N SER A 320 -16.26 1.26 1.66
CA SER A 320 -15.92 1.63 3.04
C SER A 320 -15.42 0.41 3.85
N ASN A 321 -16.07 -0.74 3.70
CA ASN A 321 -15.62 -1.98 4.34
C ASN A 321 -14.22 -2.40 3.88
N LEU A 322 -13.94 -2.30 2.58
CA LEU A 322 -12.62 -2.60 2.03
C LEU A 322 -11.57 -1.59 2.50
N VAL A 323 -11.88 -0.30 2.51
CA VAL A 323 -11.01 0.74 3.07
C VAL A 323 -10.67 0.42 4.54
N SER A 324 -11.68 0.07 5.35
CA SER A 324 -11.50 -0.31 6.75
C SER A 324 -10.62 -1.54 6.90
N LEU A 325 -10.86 -2.60 6.12
CA LEU A 325 -10.06 -3.82 6.12
C LEU A 325 -8.57 -3.53 5.88
N LEU A 326 -8.26 -2.77 4.82
CA LEU A 326 -6.88 -2.44 4.45
C LEU A 326 -6.21 -1.52 5.48
N LYS A 327 -6.93 -0.46 5.90
CA LYS A 327 -6.43 0.53 6.86
C LYS A 327 -6.12 -0.10 8.21
N GLU A 328 -7.07 -0.84 8.78
CA GLU A 328 -6.89 -1.47 10.08
C GLU A 328 -5.87 -2.62 10.02
N GLY A 329 -5.81 -3.35 8.89
CA GLY A 329 -4.78 -4.37 8.68
C GLY A 329 -3.36 -3.82 8.80
N ILE A 330 -3.02 -2.76 8.05
CA ILE A 330 -1.68 -2.16 8.08
C ILE A 330 -1.35 -1.55 9.44
N LYS A 331 -2.33 -0.91 10.10
CA LYS A 331 -2.13 -0.29 11.42
C LYS A 331 -1.70 -1.25 12.52
N THR A 332 -1.86 -2.57 12.38
CA THR A 332 -1.48 -3.53 13.43
C THR A 332 0.02 -3.84 13.50
N ARG A 333 0.82 -3.32 12.56
CA ARG A 333 2.23 -3.69 12.35
C ARG A 333 3.20 -2.59 12.82
N ASN A 334 4.39 -2.98 13.27
CA ASN A 334 5.50 -2.09 13.65
C ASN A 334 5.17 -0.94 14.63
N ASN A 335 4.09 -1.06 15.41
CA ASN A 335 3.74 -0.09 16.46
C ASN A 335 4.67 -0.12 17.67
N SER A 336 4.59 0.92 18.50
CA SER A 336 5.15 0.95 19.84
C SER A 336 4.03 0.69 20.86
N TYR A 337 4.18 -0.35 21.68
CA TYR A 337 3.23 -0.67 22.75
C TYR A 337 3.83 -0.37 24.12
N TYR A 338 2.95 -0.11 25.09
CA TYR A 338 3.29 0.00 26.49
C TYR A 338 2.56 -1.09 27.27
N PHE A 339 3.32 -1.87 28.03
CA PHE A 339 2.77 -2.88 28.94
C PHE A 339 3.03 -2.44 30.38
N PHE A 340 1.98 -2.46 31.20
CA PHE A 340 2.09 -2.25 32.64
C PHE A 340 2.32 -3.60 33.31
N VAL A 341 3.43 -3.73 34.02
CA VAL A 341 3.85 -5.00 34.64
C VAL A 341 4.17 -4.76 36.10
N CYS A 342 3.71 -5.63 37.01
CA CYS A 342 4.12 -5.57 38.41
C CYS A 342 5.65 -5.68 38.52
N SER A 343 6.27 -4.73 39.22
CA SER A 343 7.74 -4.65 39.33
C SER A 343 8.36 -5.92 39.94
N SER A 344 7.62 -6.59 40.84
CA SER A 344 8.00 -7.87 41.46
C SER A 344 8.12 -9.05 40.47
N LEU A 345 7.52 -8.94 39.28
CA LEU A 345 7.54 -9.99 38.26
C LEU A 345 8.80 -9.91 37.38
N ILE A 346 9.36 -8.70 37.21
CA ILE A 346 10.55 -8.46 36.38
C ILE A 346 11.78 -9.01 37.11
N GLY A 347 12.58 -9.81 36.41
CA GLY A 347 13.71 -10.54 37.00
C GLY A 347 13.33 -11.80 37.80
N SER A 348 12.03 -12.13 37.90
CA SER A 348 11.57 -13.40 38.47
C SER A 348 11.85 -14.59 37.53
N GLN A 349 11.49 -15.80 37.96
CA GLN A 349 11.54 -17.02 37.13
C GLN A 349 10.27 -17.26 36.31
N ARG A 350 9.26 -16.39 36.42
CA ARG A 350 8.00 -16.53 35.68
C ARG A 350 8.18 -16.01 34.24
N ILE A 351 7.42 -16.59 33.32
CA ILE A 351 7.32 -16.07 31.95
C ILE A 351 6.24 -14.99 31.94
N ILE A 352 6.53 -13.87 31.29
CA ILE A 352 5.59 -12.74 31.14
C ILE A 352 5.05 -12.77 29.72
N ASP A 353 3.73 -12.94 29.61
CA ASP A 353 3.04 -13.00 28.33
C ASP A 353 2.70 -11.57 27.86
N LEU A 354 3.22 -11.17 26.69
CA LEU A 354 3.08 -9.85 26.09
C LEU A 354 2.25 -9.95 24.80
N PRO A 355 0.91 -9.80 24.87
CA PRO A 355 0.04 -9.95 23.72
C PRO A 355 0.16 -8.76 22.75
N CYS A 356 0.25 -9.05 21.46
CA CYS A 356 0.36 -8.06 20.40
C CYS A 356 -0.98 -7.84 19.67
N LEU A 357 -1.25 -6.62 19.19
CA LEU A 357 -2.43 -6.36 18.33
C LEU A 357 -2.43 -7.15 17.02
N CYS A 358 -1.26 -7.61 16.54
CA CYS A 358 -1.16 -8.50 15.39
C CYS A 358 -1.64 -9.94 15.69
N GLY A 359 -2.05 -10.23 16.93
CA GLY A 359 -2.49 -11.54 17.40
C GLY A 359 -1.37 -12.45 17.89
N HIS A 360 -0.10 -12.06 17.73
CA HIS A 360 1.03 -12.84 18.24
C HIS A 360 1.21 -12.64 19.76
N LEU A 361 1.52 -13.71 20.48
CA LEU A 361 1.79 -13.69 21.91
C LEU A 361 3.28 -13.91 22.14
N ASN A 362 4.00 -12.87 22.54
CA ASN A 362 5.42 -13.01 22.89
C ASN A 362 5.56 -13.43 24.34
N LYS A 363 6.53 -14.31 24.58
CA LYS A 363 6.87 -14.81 25.91
C LYS A 363 8.17 -14.18 26.35
N TRP A 364 8.10 -13.16 27.21
CA TRP A 364 9.28 -12.54 27.79
C TRP A 364 9.77 -13.43 28.93
N ARG A 365 10.87 -14.15 28.67
CA ARG A 365 11.40 -15.19 29.56
C ARG A 365 12.46 -14.61 30.51
N PRO A 366 12.67 -15.22 31.68
CA PRO A 366 13.81 -14.91 32.55
C PRO A 366 15.16 -14.99 31.78
N PRO A 367 16.12 -14.08 31.99
CA PRO A 367 16.16 -13.04 33.03
C PRO A 367 15.41 -11.74 32.68
N HIS A 368 14.53 -11.77 31.68
CA HIS A 368 13.76 -10.63 31.20
C HIS A 368 14.65 -9.55 30.56
N SER A 369 15.43 -9.95 29.55
CA SER A 369 16.31 -9.04 28.84
C SER A 369 15.53 -8.02 28.02
N ASN A 370 15.99 -6.77 28.02
CA ASN A 370 15.40 -5.71 27.19
C ASN A 370 15.58 -5.98 25.67
N SER A 371 16.53 -6.84 25.28
CA SER A 371 16.71 -7.25 23.88
C SER A 371 15.47 -7.94 23.29
N ASP A 372 14.60 -8.47 24.14
CA ASP A 372 13.46 -9.31 23.76
C ASP A 372 12.15 -8.52 23.74
N LEU A 373 12.22 -7.20 23.98
CA LEU A 373 11.06 -6.31 24.07
C LEU A 373 10.59 -5.83 22.70
N PHE A 374 10.24 -6.79 21.85
CA PHE A 374 9.60 -6.54 20.56
C PHE A 374 8.75 -7.74 20.16
N CYS A 375 7.89 -7.53 19.16
CA CYS A 375 7.06 -8.59 18.62
C CYS A 375 7.79 -9.39 17.55
N THR A 376 8.03 -10.68 17.75
CA THR A 376 8.58 -11.56 16.70
C THR A 376 7.61 -11.76 15.52
N GLY A 377 6.31 -11.60 15.77
CA GLY A 377 5.27 -11.68 14.75
C GLY A 377 5.16 -10.45 13.84
N CYS A 378 5.43 -9.24 14.35
CA CYS A 378 5.20 -8.00 13.59
C CYS A 378 6.21 -6.86 13.74
N GLY A 379 7.26 -7.04 14.54
CA GLY A 379 8.31 -6.04 14.73
C GLY A 379 7.97 -4.90 15.67
N SER A 380 6.74 -4.83 16.19
CA SER A 380 6.34 -3.81 17.16
C SER A 380 7.26 -3.77 18.38
N SER A 381 7.70 -2.57 18.77
CA SER A 381 8.52 -2.37 19.97
C SER A 381 7.65 -2.39 21.23
N TYR A 382 8.15 -3.02 22.30
CA TYR A 382 7.46 -3.12 23.57
C TYR A 382 8.18 -2.26 24.60
N ASN A 383 7.44 -1.40 25.30
CA ASN A 383 7.93 -0.60 26.40
C ASN A 383 7.29 -1.13 27.68
N ILE A 384 8.11 -1.45 28.67
CA ILE A 384 7.62 -1.95 29.95
C ILE A 384 7.58 -0.80 30.94
N LEU A 385 6.40 -0.56 31.51
CA LEU A 385 6.20 0.34 32.63
C LEU A 385 6.01 -0.52 33.88
N ALA A 386 7.08 -0.59 34.69
CA ALA A 386 7.06 -1.31 35.94
C ALA A 386 6.22 -0.53 36.98
N ILE A 387 5.21 -1.19 37.55
CA ILE A 387 4.34 -0.61 38.57
C ILE A 387 4.62 -1.28 39.91
N GLU A 388 4.84 -0.48 40.95
CA GLU A 388 5.01 -0.98 42.31
C GLU A 388 3.67 -1.44 42.90
N GLY A 389 3.69 -2.58 43.62
CA GLY A 389 2.51 -3.17 44.24
C GLY A 389 1.59 -3.91 43.25
N ASP A 390 0.35 -4.14 43.67
CA ASP A 390 -0.70 -4.74 42.84
C ASP A 390 -1.87 -3.75 42.65
N PRO A 391 -1.80 -2.88 41.62
CA PRO A 391 -2.84 -1.88 41.38
C PRO A 391 -4.10 -2.43 40.71
N GLY A 392 -4.11 -3.70 40.26
CA GLY A 392 -5.21 -4.23 39.43
C GLY A 392 -5.18 -3.75 37.99
N TYR A 393 -5.51 -2.48 37.78
CA TYR A 393 -5.69 -1.87 36.46
C TYR A 393 -5.12 -0.46 36.41
N ILE A 394 -4.69 -0.05 35.21
CA ILE A 394 -4.33 1.33 34.88
C ILE A 394 -5.39 1.88 33.91
N ILE A 395 -5.89 3.08 34.20
CA ILE A 395 -6.83 3.76 33.31
C ILE A 395 -6.01 4.52 32.26
N THR A 396 -6.26 4.23 30.98
CA THR A 396 -5.65 4.92 29.84
C THR A 396 -6.73 5.58 28.98
N GLY A 397 -6.33 6.45 28.05
CA GLY A 397 -7.27 7.05 27.10
C GLY A 397 -7.98 6.03 26.19
N ASN A 398 -7.40 4.82 26.04
CA ASN A 398 -7.98 3.70 25.30
C ASN A 398 -8.82 2.76 26.17
N GLY A 399 -8.97 3.05 27.46
CA GLY A 399 -9.72 2.23 28.41
C GLY A 399 -8.88 1.66 29.57
N PRO A 400 -9.51 0.88 30.46
CA PRO A 400 -8.83 0.21 31.55
C PRO A 400 -7.95 -0.93 31.02
N VAL A 401 -6.68 -0.93 31.43
CA VAL A 401 -5.69 -1.96 31.07
C VAL A 401 -5.29 -2.69 32.34
N LYS A 402 -5.47 -4.02 32.37
CA LYS A 402 -5.03 -4.85 33.49
C LYS A 402 -3.50 -4.86 33.58
N VAL A 403 -2.97 -4.72 34.80
CA VAL A 403 -1.52 -4.83 35.04
C VAL A 403 -1.11 -6.29 35.02
N ILE A 404 -0.10 -6.61 34.21
CA ILE A 404 0.39 -7.99 34.07
C ILE A 404 1.08 -8.40 35.38
N GLY A 405 0.65 -9.54 35.93
CA GLY A 405 1.09 -10.03 37.24
C GLY A 405 0.17 -9.64 38.40
N SER A 406 -0.87 -8.85 38.14
CA SER A 406 -1.91 -8.52 39.13
C SER A 406 -2.82 -9.72 39.46
N GLU A 407 -3.30 -9.78 40.71
CA GLU A 407 -4.32 -10.73 41.16
C GLU A 407 -5.75 -10.35 40.75
N ALA A 408 -5.96 -9.15 40.18
CA ALA A 408 -7.28 -8.73 39.69
C ALA A 408 -7.79 -9.66 38.57
N PRO A 409 -9.11 -9.90 38.46
CA PRO A 409 -9.69 -10.69 37.36
C PRO A 409 -9.50 -9.99 36.00
N ASP A 410 -9.80 -10.63 34.89
CA ASP A 410 -9.81 -9.91 33.61
C ASP A 410 -11.00 -8.96 33.55
N PHE A 411 -10.89 -7.88 32.77
CA PHE A 411 -11.92 -6.84 32.75
C PHE A 411 -13.31 -7.39 32.36
N GLN A 412 -13.34 -8.36 31.44
CA GLN A 412 -14.59 -8.99 30.99
C GLN A 412 -15.23 -9.87 32.07
N ASP A 413 -14.44 -10.35 33.04
CA ASP A 413 -14.90 -11.19 34.15
C ASP A 413 -15.35 -10.37 35.37
N LEU A 414 -15.14 -9.04 35.35
CA LEU A 414 -15.66 -8.17 36.39
C LEU A 414 -17.19 -8.10 36.38
N PRO A 415 -17.84 -7.87 37.53
CA PRO A 415 -19.26 -7.49 37.56
C PRO A 415 -19.54 -6.27 36.67
N LYS A 416 -20.66 -6.26 35.94
CA LYS A 416 -21.03 -5.19 35.00
C LYS A 416 -20.99 -3.79 35.61
N GLU A 417 -21.37 -3.66 36.89
CA GLU A 417 -21.33 -2.41 37.63
C GLU A 417 -19.90 -1.85 37.76
N LYS A 418 -18.92 -2.72 38.06
CA LYS A 418 -17.50 -2.32 38.13
C LYS A 418 -16.92 -2.01 36.75
N GLN A 419 -17.35 -2.75 35.72
CA GLN A 419 -16.96 -2.43 34.34
C GLN A 419 -17.46 -1.02 33.96
N GLN A 420 -18.71 -0.70 34.28
CA GLN A 420 -19.29 0.63 34.02
C GLN A 420 -18.59 1.74 34.81
N GLU A 421 -18.27 1.52 36.09
CA GLU A 421 -17.53 2.49 36.90
C GLU A 421 -16.16 2.84 36.29
N MET A 422 -15.41 1.82 35.83
CA MET A 422 -14.13 2.02 35.16
C MET A 422 -14.28 2.77 33.83
N LEU A 423 -15.32 2.48 33.05
CA LEU A 423 -15.58 3.19 31.79
C LEU A 423 -16.00 4.64 32.00
N ILE A 424 -16.73 4.96 33.08
CA ILE A 424 -17.05 6.34 33.46
C ILE A 424 -15.77 7.11 33.80
N LYS A 425 -14.85 6.51 34.57
CA LYS A 425 -13.55 7.12 34.89
C LYS A 425 -12.71 7.40 33.63
N VAL A 426 -12.76 6.52 32.63
CA VAL A 426 -12.12 6.75 31.32
C VAL A 426 -12.75 7.96 30.61
N ALA A 427 -14.08 8.05 30.59
CA ALA A 427 -14.79 9.15 29.95
C ALA A 427 -14.49 10.50 30.62
N GLU A 428 -14.43 10.54 31.96
CA GLU A 428 -14.03 11.71 32.74
C GLU A 428 -12.58 12.12 32.45
N PHE A 429 -11.66 11.16 32.37
CA PHE A 429 -10.26 11.40 32.02
C PHE A 429 -10.12 12.01 30.62
N ASN A 430 -10.84 11.45 29.63
CA ASN A 430 -10.81 11.94 28.25
C ASN A 430 -11.44 13.34 28.12
N ALA A 431 -12.51 13.62 28.87
CA ALA A 431 -13.14 14.95 28.90
C ALA A 431 -12.19 16.02 29.45
N ASN A 432 -11.40 15.68 30.49
CA ASN A 432 -10.43 16.60 31.10
C ASN A 432 -9.12 16.73 30.30
N GLY A 433 -8.77 15.75 29.47
CA GLY A 433 -7.59 15.78 28.59
C GLY A 433 -7.79 16.54 27.28
N SER A 434 -9.02 16.91 26.92
CA SER A 434 -9.37 17.63 25.69
C SER A 434 -9.19 19.16 25.79
N GLY A 435 -8.63 19.67 26.89
CA GLY A 435 -8.54 21.09 27.23
C GLY A 435 -7.14 21.70 27.20
N ASN A 436 -6.16 21.08 26.54
CA ASN A 436 -4.81 21.64 26.33
C ASN A 436 -4.42 21.68 24.86
#